data_AF-A0AA38XWM1-F1
#
_entry.id   AF-A0AA38XWM1-F1
#
_cell.length_a   1.000
_cell.length_b   1.000
_cell.length_c   1.000
_cell.angle_alpha   90.00
_cell.angle_beta   90.00
_cell.angle_gamma   90.00
#
_symmetry.space_group_name_H-M   'P 1'
#
loop_
_entity.id
_entity.type
_entity.pdbx_description
1 polymer ?
#
loop_
_entity_poly.entity_id
_entity_poly.type
_entity_poly.pdbx_seq_one_letter_code
_entity_poly.pdbx_strand_id
1 'polypeptide(L)'
;MGCERRVVYDFVNVVHGEATLKQALIKDKRFDNLFVLAASQTRDKDALTQEGVGKVLKDLAADGFEYIICDSPAGIEKGAFLAMYFADRAVVVVNPEVSSVRDSDRIIGLLDSKTHKAESGQDVPAFLLLTRYTPVRVESGEMLSIADVEEVLGLKAIGVIPESGDVLNASNKGEPVILDGESAAGQAYDDAVARILGLLQQAVRRVSMGLFDFLKAKKTTAETAKNRLQIIIAQERSHRGGPDYLPLLQRELLEVIKKYVNIDVDAVKVDLVKDGQHDVLDISVALPEGPDKP
;
A
#
# COMPACT_ATOMS: atom_id res chain seq x y z
N MET A 1 9.92 -13.45 -14.63
CA MET A 1 9.92 -13.31 -16.11
C MET A 1 11.03 -14.12 -16.80
N GLY A 2 12.17 -14.42 -16.15
CA GLY A 2 13.18 -15.32 -16.73
C GLY A 2 13.91 -14.73 -17.95
N CYS A 3 14.04 -13.41 -18.00
CA CYS A 3 14.64 -12.67 -19.12
C CYS A 3 16.03 -12.11 -18.80
N GLU A 4 16.59 -12.39 -17.63
CA GLU A 4 17.83 -11.80 -17.12
C GLU A 4 19.04 -11.99 -18.05
N ARG A 5 19.15 -13.15 -18.71
CA ARG A 5 20.26 -13.43 -19.64
C ARG A 5 20.12 -12.75 -21.02
N ARG A 6 19.02 -12.03 -21.25
CA ARG A 6 18.70 -11.38 -22.54
C ARG A 6 18.75 -9.85 -22.45
N VAL A 7 19.12 -9.31 -21.30
CA VAL A 7 19.28 -7.87 -21.11
C VAL A 7 20.59 -7.43 -21.77
N VAL A 8 20.47 -6.58 -22.80
CA VAL A 8 21.62 -5.97 -23.49
C VAL A 8 21.73 -4.49 -23.13
N TYR A 9 20.60 -3.78 -23.14
CA TYR A 9 20.47 -2.40 -22.73
C TYR A 9 19.34 -2.27 -21.71
N ASP A 10 19.47 -1.29 -20.80
CA ASP A 10 18.51 -1.02 -19.76
C ASP A 10 17.78 0.32 -19.95
N PHE A 11 16.86 0.63 -19.03
CA PHE A 11 16.07 1.85 -19.04
C PHE A 11 16.92 3.13 -19.02
N VAL A 12 18.04 3.14 -18.29
CA VAL A 12 18.94 4.31 -18.21
C VAL A 12 19.63 4.52 -19.55
N ASN A 13 20.09 3.45 -20.22
CA ASN A 13 20.68 3.58 -21.56
C ASN A 13 19.71 4.24 -22.56
N VAL A 14 18.42 3.91 -22.48
CA VAL A 14 17.39 4.52 -23.34
C VAL A 14 17.18 5.99 -22.98
N VAL A 15 17.07 6.30 -21.69
CA VAL A 15 16.91 7.68 -21.19
C VAL A 15 18.06 8.59 -21.64
N HIS A 16 19.30 8.09 -21.61
CA HIS A 16 20.49 8.83 -22.05
C HIS A 16 20.72 8.82 -23.58
N GLY A 17 19.91 8.08 -24.33
CA GLY A 17 20.06 7.97 -25.79
C GLY A 17 21.24 7.11 -26.25
N GLU A 18 21.79 6.29 -25.35
CA GLU A 18 22.85 5.30 -25.65
C GLU A 18 22.29 4.06 -26.36
N ALA A 19 20.98 3.82 -26.23
CA ALA A 19 20.26 2.76 -26.90
C ALA A 19 18.85 3.22 -27.33
N THR A 20 18.34 2.63 -28.40
CA THR A 20 16.93 2.80 -28.80
C THR A 20 16.02 1.86 -28.01
N LEU A 21 14.73 2.20 -27.90
CA LEU A 21 13.72 1.31 -27.32
C LEU A 21 13.71 -0.08 -27.96
N LYS A 22 13.84 -0.15 -29.29
CA LYS A 22 13.88 -1.42 -30.03
C LYS A 22 15.06 -2.31 -29.63
N GLN A 23 16.19 -1.72 -29.22
CA GLN A 23 17.37 -2.48 -28.76
C GLN A 23 17.24 -2.91 -27.30
N ALA A 24 16.54 -2.13 -26.47
CA ALA A 24 16.41 -2.38 -25.03
C ALA A 24 15.20 -3.26 -24.67
N LEU A 25 14.12 -3.21 -25.46
CA LEU A 25 12.91 -3.99 -25.20
C LEU A 25 13.15 -5.48 -25.45
N ILE A 26 12.82 -6.28 -24.44
CA ILE A 26 12.95 -7.74 -24.47
C ILE A 26 11.56 -8.34 -24.63
N LYS A 27 11.26 -8.88 -25.80
CA LYS A 27 10.02 -9.62 -26.04
C LYS A 27 9.97 -10.89 -25.17
N ASP A 28 8.83 -11.15 -24.52
CA ASP A 28 8.61 -12.40 -23.81
C ASP A 28 8.57 -13.57 -24.80
N LYS A 29 9.04 -14.76 -24.40
CA LYS A 29 9.06 -15.94 -25.29
C LYS A 29 7.69 -16.61 -25.43
N ARG A 30 6.80 -16.37 -24.46
CA ARG A 30 5.50 -17.04 -24.33
C ARG A 30 4.38 -16.18 -24.90
N PHE A 31 4.52 -14.87 -24.82
CA PHE A 31 3.47 -13.90 -25.17
C PHE A 31 3.97 -12.90 -26.21
N ASP A 32 3.27 -12.83 -27.34
CA ASP A 32 3.70 -11.99 -28.46
C ASP A 32 3.55 -10.49 -28.20
N ASN A 33 2.67 -10.13 -27.28
CA ASN A 33 2.30 -8.76 -26.90
C ASN A 33 2.94 -8.31 -25.57
N LEU A 34 3.83 -9.12 -24.97
CA LEU A 34 4.47 -8.79 -23.71
C LEU A 34 5.96 -8.48 -23.93
N PHE A 35 6.38 -7.33 -23.42
CA PHE A 35 7.75 -6.86 -23.50
C PHE A 35 8.22 -6.41 -22.12
N VAL A 36 9.53 -6.54 -21.87
CA VAL A 36 10.18 -6.12 -20.63
C VAL A 36 11.27 -5.12 -20.98
N LEU A 37 11.26 -3.97 -20.32
CA LEU A 37 12.36 -3.02 -20.32
C LEU A 37 13.10 -3.15 -18.99
N ALA A 38 14.36 -3.57 -19.03
CA ALA A 38 15.11 -3.86 -17.81
C ALA A 38 15.42 -2.57 -17.02
N ALA A 39 15.26 -2.62 -15.70
CA ALA A 39 15.78 -1.58 -14.82
C ALA A 39 17.32 -1.60 -14.81
N SER A 40 17.94 -0.44 -14.67
CA SER A 40 19.39 -0.35 -14.57
C SER A 40 19.89 -0.85 -13.21
N GLN A 41 21.07 -1.47 -13.20
CA GLN A 41 21.77 -1.86 -11.97
C GLN A 41 22.69 -0.73 -11.44
N THR A 42 22.64 0.46 -12.03
CA THR A 42 23.46 1.59 -11.58
C THR A 42 23.09 2.02 -10.16
N ARG A 43 24.11 2.40 -9.38
CA ARG A 43 23.93 2.98 -8.04
C ARG A 43 23.67 4.49 -8.10
N ASP A 44 23.70 5.06 -9.30
CA ASP A 44 23.48 6.48 -9.52
C ASP A 44 21.99 6.83 -9.43
N LYS A 45 21.62 7.53 -8.35
CA LYS A 45 20.25 8.00 -8.12
C LYS A 45 19.85 9.14 -9.06
N ASP A 46 20.79 9.71 -9.80
CA ASP A 46 20.57 10.79 -10.76
C ASP A 46 20.55 10.33 -12.21
N ALA A 47 20.74 9.04 -12.47
CA ALA A 47 20.64 8.43 -13.80
C ALA A 47 19.25 8.54 -14.45
N LEU A 48 18.21 8.85 -13.67
CA LEU A 48 16.85 9.07 -14.17
C LEU A 48 16.40 10.51 -13.92
N THR A 49 15.91 11.14 -14.98
CA THR A 49 15.29 12.47 -14.96
C THR A 49 13.82 12.36 -15.33
N GLN A 50 13.00 13.26 -14.78
CA GLN A 50 11.57 13.29 -15.07
C GLN A 50 11.30 13.48 -16.58
N GLU A 51 12.07 14.36 -17.25
CA GLU A 51 11.95 14.57 -18.68
C GLU A 51 12.30 13.31 -19.49
N GLY A 52 13.41 12.65 -19.13
CA GLY A 52 13.86 11.42 -19.79
C GLY A 52 12.84 10.28 -19.64
N VAL A 53 12.36 10.05 -18.42
CA VAL A 53 11.30 9.06 -18.14
C VAL A 53 10.04 9.38 -18.94
N GLY A 54 9.59 10.64 -18.91
CA GLY A 54 8.40 11.08 -19.63
C GLY A 54 8.52 10.91 -21.15
N LYS A 55 9.72 11.15 -21.71
CA LYS A 55 9.99 10.89 -23.12
C LYS A 55 9.87 9.40 -23.44
N VAL A 56 10.51 8.53 -22.66
CA VAL A 56 10.47 7.08 -22.89
C VAL A 56 9.04 6.53 -22.82
N LEU A 57 8.23 6.99 -21.84
CA LEU A 57 6.82 6.58 -21.73
C LEU A 57 5.99 7.04 -22.94
N LYS A 58 6.22 8.25 -23.46
CA LYS A 58 5.57 8.75 -24.68
C LYS A 58 5.98 7.95 -25.91
N ASP A 59 7.27 7.62 -26.03
CA ASP A 59 7.79 6.83 -27.15
C ASP A 59 7.19 5.40 -27.13
N LEU A 60 7.08 4.78 -25.94
CA LEU A 60 6.38 3.49 -25.76
C LEU A 60 4.90 3.58 -26.16
N ALA A 61 4.18 4.61 -25.74
CA ALA A 61 2.79 4.80 -26.14
C ALA A 61 2.65 5.00 -27.67
N ALA A 62 3.57 5.75 -28.28
CA ALA A 62 3.61 5.96 -29.73
C ALA A 62 3.91 4.67 -30.53
N ASP A 63 4.65 3.73 -29.94
CA ASP A 63 4.90 2.40 -30.50
C ASP A 63 3.68 1.46 -30.37
N GLY A 64 2.56 1.92 -29.78
CA GLY A 64 1.28 1.22 -29.75
C GLY A 64 1.05 0.36 -28.50
N PHE A 65 1.84 0.55 -27.44
CA PHE A 65 1.62 -0.14 -26.17
C PHE A 65 0.36 0.39 -25.46
N GLU A 66 -0.64 -0.48 -25.28
CA GLU A 66 -1.90 -0.13 -24.60
C GLU A 66 -1.74 -0.01 -23.08
N TYR A 67 -0.85 -0.84 -22.50
CA TYR A 67 -0.54 -0.85 -21.08
C TYR A 67 0.96 -0.81 -20.86
N ILE A 68 1.42 0.17 -20.07
CA ILE A 68 2.80 0.29 -19.61
C ILE A 68 2.79 0.12 -18.10
N ILE A 69 3.34 -0.99 -17.60
CA ILE A 69 3.38 -1.30 -16.17
C ILE A 69 4.72 -0.86 -15.61
N CYS A 70 4.71 0.15 -14.74
CA CYS A 70 5.90 0.61 -14.02
C CYS A 70 6.05 -0.15 -12.71
N ASP A 71 7.03 -1.05 -12.63
CA ASP A 71 7.41 -1.71 -11.37
C ASP A 71 8.20 -0.74 -10.49
N SER A 72 7.51 -0.07 -9.57
CA SER A 72 8.10 0.94 -8.69
C SER A 72 8.98 0.29 -7.62
N PRO A 73 10.16 0.88 -7.31
CA PRO A 73 10.89 0.49 -6.12
C PRO A 73 10.07 0.79 -4.85
N ALA A 74 10.40 0.10 -3.76
CA ALA A 74 9.80 0.35 -2.46
C ALA A 74 10.20 1.72 -1.87
N GLY A 75 9.38 2.23 -0.95
CA GLY A 75 9.62 3.48 -0.23
C GLY A 75 9.19 4.73 -0.99
N ILE A 76 9.56 5.89 -0.46
CA ILE A 76 9.18 7.22 -0.95
C ILE A 76 10.36 7.97 -1.58
N GLU A 77 11.39 7.23 -2.02
CA GLU A 77 12.59 7.81 -2.62
C GLU A 77 12.35 8.31 -4.05
N LYS A 78 13.33 9.01 -4.61
CA LYS A 78 13.29 9.58 -5.97
C LYS A 78 12.86 8.57 -7.04
N GLY A 79 13.29 7.31 -6.93
CA GLY A 79 12.90 6.25 -7.87
C GLY A 79 11.40 5.95 -7.86
N ALA A 80 10.79 5.86 -6.67
CA ALA A 80 9.35 5.64 -6.53
C ALA A 80 8.56 6.85 -7.02
N PHE A 81 9.05 8.05 -6.71
CA PHE A 81 8.48 9.29 -7.22
C PHE A 81 8.47 9.35 -8.76
N LEU A 82 9.60 9.05 -9.41
CA LEU A 82 9.71 9.04 -10.87
C LEU A 82 8.81 7.96 -11.51
N ALA A 83 8.68 6.80 -10.88
CA ALA A 83 7.83 5.72 -11.37
C ALA A 83 6.33 6.09 -11.35
N MET A 84 5.88 6.82 -10.32
CA MET A 84 4.48 7.22 -10.20
C MET A 84 4.14 8.55 -10.88
N TYR A 85 5.12 9.42 -11.16
CA TYR A 85 4.87 10.81 -11.58
C TYR A 85 3.96 10.93 -12.82
N PHE A 86 4.15 10.07 -13.82
CA PHE A 86 3.33 10.04 -15.05
C PHE A 86 2.25 8.97 -15.04
N ALA A 87 1.95 8.35 -13.90
CA ALA A 87 0.99 7.25 -13.84
C ALA A 87 -0.44 7.71 -14.18
N ASP A 88 -1.12 6.95 -15.04
CA ASP A 88 -2.54 7.17 -15.32
C ASP A 88 -3.46 6.57 -14.27
N ARG A 89 -3.00 5.47 -13.66
CA ARG A 89 -3.66 4.66 -12.64
C ARG A 89 -2.57 4.10 -11.72
N ALA A 90 -2.88 3.88 -10.45
CA ALA A 90 -1.95 3.28 -9.50
C ALA A 90 -2.52 1.99 -8.90
N VAL A 91 -1.68 0.98 -8.69
CA VAL A 91 -2.02 -0.20 -7.88
C VAL A 91 -1.16 -0.16 -6.62
N VAL A 92 -1.79 0.10 -5.48
CA VAL A 92 -1.14 0.17 -4.17
C VAL A 92 -1.13 -1.25 -3.60
N VAL A 93 0.06 -1.86 -3.58
CA VAL A 93 0.26 -3.23 -3.09
C VAL A 93 0.57 -3.20 -1.60
N VAL A 94 -0.25 -3.86 -0.79
CA VAL A 94 -0.22 -3.72 0.66
C VAL A 94 -0.23 -5.10 1.33
N ASN A 95 0.73 -5.33 2.23
CA ASN A 95 0.61 -6.41 3.21
C ASN A 95 -0.34 -5.93 4.32
N PRO A 96 -1.23 -6.78 4.85
CA PRO A 96 -2.18 -6.44 5.91
C PRO A 96 -1.50 -6.30 7.31
N GLU A 97 -0.47 -5.48 7.39
CA GLU A 97 0.35 -5.18 8.56
C GLU A 97 0.43 -3.67 8.76
N VAL A 98 0.49 -3.22 10.02
CA VAL A 98 0.42 -1.78 10.37
C VAL A 98 1.49 -0.94 9.64
N SER A 99 2.73 -1.45 9.54
CA SER A 99 3.82 -0.76 8.85
C SER A 99 3.57 -0.60 7.35
N SER A 100 3.15 -1.66 6.67
CA SER A 100 2.86 -1.63 5.23
C SER A 100 1.68 -0.72 4.92
N VAL A 101 0.64 -0.73 5.74
CA VAL A 101 -0.53 0.16 5.59
C VAL A 101 -0.11 1.63 5.74
N ARG A 102 0.67 1.94 6.78
CA ARG A 102 1.17 3.31 7.00
C ARG A 102 2.04 3.82 5.86
N ASP A 103 2.93 2.98 5.33
CA ASP A 103 3.80 3.37 4.21
C ASP A 103 2.99 3.59 2.94
N SER A 104 1.94 2.80 2.75
CA SER A 104 1.02 2.91 1.63
C SER A 104 0.18 4.20 1.69
N ASP A 105 -0.29 4.59 2.88
CA ASP A 105 -0.98 5.86 3.10
C ASP A 105 -0.12 7.07 2.68
N ARG A 106 1.18 7.04 3.01
CA ARG A 106 2.12 8.07 2.56
C ARG A 106 2.24 8.13 1.03
N ILE A 107 2.27 6.97 0.37
CA ILE A 107 2.32 6.90 -1.10
C ILE A 107 1.04 7.45 -1.72
N ILE A 108 -0.14 7.13 -1.16
CA ILE A 108 -1.42 7.68 -1.60
C ILE A 108 -1.40 9.21 -1.52
N GLY A 109 -0.95 9.77 -0.39
CA GLY A 109 -0.81 11.23 -0.25
C GLY A 109 0.13 11.86 -1.30
N LEU A 110 1.17 11.14 -1.74
CA LEU A 110 2.02 11.60 -2.84
C LEU A 110 1.35 11.46 -4.22
N LEU A 111 0.58 10.39 -4.45
CA LEU A 111 -0.22 10.22 -5.66
C LEU A 111 -1.18 11.39 -5.86
N ASP A 112 -1.83 11.81 -4.77
CA ASP A 112 -2.84 12.88 -4.75
C ASP A 112 -2.27 14.30 -4.86
N SER A 113 -0.96 14.49 -4.64
CA SER A 113 -0.38 15.84 -4.53
C SER A 113 0.88 16.10 -5.36
N LYS A 114 1.55 15.06 -5.87
CA LYS A 114 2.88 15.18 -6.48
C LYS A 114 3.00 14.53 -7.86
N THR A 115 1.97 13.89 -8.37
CA THR A 115 1.97 13.36 -9.73
C THR A 115 1.71 14.47 -10.74
N HIS A 116 2.09 14.27 -12.00
CA HIS A 116 1.78 15.21 -13.09
C HIS A 116 0.27 15.50 -13.19
N LYS A 117 -0.58 14.47 -12.98
CA LYS A 117 -2.03 14.64 -12.94
C LYS A 117 -2.46 15.50 -11.75
N ALA A 118 -1.99 15.20 -10.54
CA ALA A 118 -2.30 15.97 -9.34
C ALA A 118 -1.89 17.44 -9.48
N GLU A 119 -0.70 17.71 -10.03
CA GLU A 119 -0.21 19.07 -10.31
C GLU A 119 -1.09 19.82 -11.32
N SER A 120 -1.76 19.09 -12.22
CA SER A 120 -2.75 19.61 -13.16
C SER A 120 -4.19 19.66 -12.62
N GLY A 121 -4.39 19.36 -11.33
CA GLY A 121 -5.70 19.33 -10.68
C GLY A 121 -6.55 18.11 -11.03
N GLN A 122 -5.93 17.02 -11.49
CA GLN A 122 -6.59 15.75 -11.80
C GLN A 122 -6.15 14.66 -10.82
N ASP A 123 -7.04 13.74 -10.51
CA ASP A 123 -6.72 12.61 -9.63
C ASP A 123 -6.08 11.46 -10.41
N VAL A 124 -5.25 10.67 -9.73
CA VAL A 124 -4.74 9.38 -10.22
C VAL A 124 -5.57 8.27 -9.55
N PRO A 125 -6.46 7.57 -10.28
CA PRO A 125 -7.24 6.48 -9.70
C PRO A 125 -6.33 5.39 -9.12
N ALA A 126 -6.45 5.17 -7.81
CA ALA A 126 -5.69 4.16 -7.09
C ALA A 126 -6.55 2.93 -6.79
N PHE A 127 -5.97 1.75 -6.95
CA PHE A 127 -6.58 0.46 -6.64
C PHE A 127 -5.78 -0.21 -5.52
N LEU A 128 -6.46 -0.80 -4.54
CA LEU A 128 -5.80 -1.55 -3.47
C LEU A 128 -5.63 -3.01 -3.87
N LEU A 129 -4.41 -3.53 -3.79
CA LEU A 129 -4.11 -4.95 -3.92
C LEU A 129 -3.53 -5.46 -2.61
N LEU A 130 -4.31 -6.25 -1.87
CA LEU A 130 -3.80 -6.91 -0.67
C LEU A 130 -3.00 -8.13 -1.09
N THR A 131 -1.81 -8.30 -0.51
CA THR A 131 -0.95 -9.45 -0.80
C THR A 131 -0.54 -10.17 0.49
N ARG A 132 -0.10 -11.42 0.36
CA ARG A 132 0.31 -12.28 1.49
C ARG A 132 -0.78 -12.47 2.54
N TYR A 133 -2.04 -12.42 2.12
CA TYR A 133 -3.18 -12.46 3.02
C TYR A 133 -3.34 -13.86 3.64
N THR A 134 -3.49 -13.93 4.95
CA THR A 134 -3.66 -15.19 5.69
C THR A 134 -4.86 -15.08 6.64
N PRO A 135 -6.02 -15.69 6.33
CA PRO A 135 -7.23 -15.58 7.16
C PRO A 135 -7.02 -15.96 8.62
N VAL A 136 -6.29 -17.04 8.88
CA VAL A 136 -5.98 -17.53 10.24
C VAL A 136 -5.24 -16.47 11.08
N ARG A 137 -4.35 -15.69 10.46
CA ARG A 137 -3.61 -14.62 11.16
C ARG A 137 -4.49 -13.40 11.44
N VAL A 138 -5.55 -13.20 10.67
CA VAL A 138 -6.55 -12.15 10.94
C VAL A 138 -7.42 -12.57 12.13
N GLU A 139 -7.85 -13.83 12.16
CA GLU A 139 -8.64 -14.38 13.27
C GLU A 139 -7.86 -14.38 14.59
N SER A 140 -6.55 -14.63 14.56
CA SER A 140 -5.68 -14.57 15.74
C SER A 140 -5.32 -13.14 16.17
N GLY A 141 -5.68 -12.12 15.39
CA GLY A 141 -5.35 -10.71 15.66
C GLY A 141 -3.92 -10.31 15.32
N GLU A 142 -3.14 -11.19 14.68
CA GLU A 142 -1.76 -10.91 14.22
C GLU A 142 -1.73 -10.08 12.92
N MET A 143 -2.84 -10.03 12.19
CA MET A 143 -2.96 -9.42 10.87
C MET A 143 -4.22 -8.55 10.79
N LEU A 144 -4.15 -7.44 10.06
CA LEU A 144 -5.30 -6.56 9.84
C LEU A 144 -6.32 -7.23 8.91
N SER A 145 -7.61 -7.01 9.17
CA SER A 145 -8.65 -7.48 8.25
C SER A 145 -8.69 -6.62 6.99
N ILE A 146 -9.26 -7.16 5.91
CA ILE A 146 -9.45 -6.41 4.65
C ILE A 146 -10.20 -5.09 4.92
N ALA A 147 -11.27 -5.15 5.72
CA ALA A 147 -12.08 -3.98 6.05
C ALA A 147 -11.28 -2.91 6.80
N ASP A 148 -10.43 -3.31 7.74
CA ASP A 148 -9.58 -2.38 8.50
C ASP A 148 -8.59 -1.67 7.54
N VAL A 149 -7.99 -2.41 6.59
CA VAL A 149 -7.06 -1.81 5.62
C VAL A 149 -7.78 -0.87 4.64
N GLU A 150 -8.93 -1.28 4.10
CA GLU A 150 -9.74 -0.45 3.21
C GLU A 150 -10.19 0.85 3.90
N GLU A 151 -10.57 0.76 5.18
CA GLU A 151 -11.00 1.93 5.96
C GLU A 151 -9.84 2.89 6.21
N VAL A 152 -8.65 2.37 6.53
CA VAL A 152 -7.47 3.22 6.79
C VAL A 152 -7.01 3.91 5.51
N LEU A 153 -6.93 3.19 4.38
CA LEU A 153 -6.40 3.73 3.13
C LEU A 153 -7.44 4.49 2.29
N GLY A 154 -8.73 4.36 2.61
CA GLY A 154 -9.80 4.93 1.80
C GLY A 154 -9.96 4.30 0.41
N LEU A 155 -9.33 3.15 0.16
CA LEU A 155 -9.33 2.44 -1.12
C LEU A 155 -10.05 1.10 -1.02
N LYS A 156 -10.78 0.72 -2.07
CA LYS A 156 -11.38 -0.62 -2.18
C LYS A 156 -10.41 -1.62 -2.78
N ALA A 157 -10.33 -2.80 -2.17
CA ALA A 157 -9.51 -3.88 -2.66
C ALA A 157 -10.05 -4.39 -4.00
N ILE A 158 -9.18 -4.49 -5.01
CA ILE A 158 -9.46 -5.16 -6.29
C ILE A 158 -8.95 -6.61 -6.31
N GLY A 159 -8.13 -6.99 -5.35
CA GLY A 159 -7.62 -8.34 -5.23
C GLY A 159 -7.06 -8.57 -3.84
N VAL A 160 -7.16 -9.82 -3.41
CA VAL A 160 -6.61 -10.32 -2.15
C VAL A 160 -5.82 -11.57 -2.51
N ILE A 161 -4.50 -11.41 -2.60
CA ILE A 161 -3.59 -12.49 -2.96
C ILE A 161 -3.24 -13.25 -1.69
N PRO A 162 -3.56 -14.56 -1.59
CA PRO A 162 -3.22 -15.35 -0.42
C PRO A 162 -1.70 -15.53 -0.31
N GLU A 163 -1.20 -15.71 0.92
CA GLU A 163 0.15 -16.25 1.11
C GLU A 163 0.22 -17.64 0.46
N SER A 164 1.15 -17.85 -0.47
CA SER A 164 1.28 -19.12 -1.20
C SER A 164 2.73 -19.45 -1.50
N GLY A 165 3.09 -20.72 -1.26
CA GLY A 165 4.38 -21.27 -1.67
C GLY A 165 4.56 -21.31 -3.20
N ASP A 166 3.46 -21.31 -3.96
CA ASP A 166 3.50 -21.34 -5.43
C ASP A 166 4.15 -20.07 -5.99
N VAL A 167 3.99 -18.93 -5.32
CA VAL A 167 4.61 -17.66 -5.73
C VAL A 167 6.14 -17.78 -5.69
N LEU A 168 6.69 -18.36 -4.62
CA LEU A 168 8.13 -18.60 -4.51
C LEU A 168 8.62 -19.61 -5.55
N ASN A 169 7.86 -20.69 -5.74
CA ASN A 169 8.18 -21.73 -6.73
C ASN A 169 8.18 -21.17 -8.15
N ALA A 170 7.21 -20.34 -8.50
CA ALA A 170 7.07 -19.68 -9.78
C ALA A 170 8.25 -18.71 -10.02
N SER A 171 8.59 -17.90 -9.02
CA SER A 171 9.76 -17.01 -9.05
C SER A 171 11.07 -17.76 -9.33
N ASN A 172 11.32 -18.86 -8.62
CA ASN A 172 12.52 -19.69 -8.80
C ASN A 172 12.62 -20.30 -10.21
N LYS A 173 11.49 -20.58 -10.87
CA LYS A 173 11.43 -21.05 -12.26
C LYS A 173 11.53 -19.93 -13.28
N GLY A 174 11.40 -18.67 -12.87
CA GLY A 174 11.30 -17.52 -13.78
C GLY A 174 9.94 -17.41 -14.50
N GLU A 175 8.94 -18.12 -14.02
CA GLU A 175 7.58 -18.18 -14.58
C GLU A 175 6.61 -17.39 -13.69
N PRO A 176 5.76 -16.51 -14.26
CA PRO A 176 4.73 -15.84 -13.47
C PRO A 176 3.72 -16.83 -12.87
N VAL A 177 3.36 -16.65 -11.59
CA VAL A 177 2.41 -17.53 -10.88
C VAL A 177 1.02 -17.58 -11.51
N ILE A 178 0.62 -16.53 -12.24
CA ILE A 178 -0.66 -16.46 -12.98
C ILE A 178 -0.78 -17.53 -14.07
N LEU A 179 0.34 -18.14 -14.51
CA LEU A 179 0.32 -19.23 -15.49
C LEU A 179 -0.05 -20.58 -14.88
N ASP A 180 -0.03 -20.67 -13.54
CA ASP A 180 -0.47 -21.85 -12.82
C ASP A 180 -1.96 -21.75 -12.50
N GLY A 181 -2.79 -22.36 -13.36
CA GLY A 181 -4.25 -22.35 -13.23
C GLY A 181 -4.78 -23.04 -11.97
N GLU A 182 -3.97 -23.87 -11.32
CA GLU A 182 -4.34 -24.53 -10.05
C GLU A 182 -3.93 -23.68 -8.82
N SER A 183 -3.06 -22.70 -9.00
CA SER A 183 -2.62 -21.83 -7.91
C SER A 183 -3.71 -20.85 -7.51
N ALA A 184 -4.10 -20.90 -6.23
CA ALA A 184 -5.03 -19.91 -5.67
C ALA A 184 -4.49 -18.47 -5.78
N ALA A 185 -3.17 -18.28 -5.70
CA ALA A 185 -2.55 -16.98 -5.92
C ALA A 185 -2.63 -16.55 -7.39
N GLY A 186 -2.38 -17.48 -8.32
CA GLY A 186 -2.55 -17.25 -9.77
C GLY A 186 -3.97 -16.80 -10.12
N GLN A 187 -4.97 -17.56 -9.67
CA GLN A 187 -6.39 -17.25 -9.85
C GLN A 187 -6.77 -15.90 -9.24
N ALA A 188 -6.23 -15.54 -8.06
CA ALA A 188 -6.48 -14.25 -7.43
C ALA A 188 -5.89 -13.07 -8.23
N TYR A 189 -4.75 -13.26 -8.90
CA TYR A 189 -4.19 -12.27 -9.83
C TYR A 189 -5.05 -12.12 -11.08
N ASP A 190 -5.52 -13.22 -11.68
CA ASP A 190 -6.46 -13.17 -12.83
C ASP A 190 -7.71 -12.36 -12.49
N ASP A 191 -8.29 -12.63 -11.33
CA ASP A 191 -9.44 -11.91 -10.78
C ASP A 191 -9.15 -10.40 -10.65
N ALA A 192 -7.97 -10.03 -10.12
CA ALA A 192 -7.57 -8.64 -9.95
C ALA A 192 -7.40 -7.94 -11.31
N VAL A 193 -6.78 -8.60 -12.29
CA VAL A 193 -6.65 -8.08 -13.66
C VAL A 193 -8.02 -7.88 -14.30
N ALA A 194 -8.93 -8.85 -14.17
CA ALA A 194 -10.30 -8.72 -14.69
C ALA A 194 -11.05 -7.52 -14.08
N ARG A 195 -10.86 -7.23 -12.78
CA ARG A 195 -11.43 -6.04 -12.12
C ARG A 195 -10.78 -4.74 -12.63
N ILE A 196 -9.46 -4.71 -12.83
CA ILE A 196 -8.75 -3.54 -13.39
C ILE A 196 -9.26 -3.22 -14.80
N LEU A 197 -9.56 -4.25 -15.60
CA LEU A 197 -10.09 -4.12 -16.96
C LEU A 197 -11.60 -3.86 -17.00
N GLY A 198 -12.29 -3.84 -15.86
CA GLY A 198 -13.74 -3.65 -15.78
C GLY A 198 -14.57 -4.86 -16.25
N LEU A 199 -13.93 -6.01 -16.48
CA LEU A 199 -14.57 -7.26 -16.92
C LEU A 199 -15.28 -7.98 -15.76
N LEU A 200 -14.90 -7.67 -14.52
CA LEU A 200 -15.49 -8.23 -13.31
C LEU A 200 -15.92 -7.10 -12.37
N GLN A 201 -17.23 -6.96 -12.16
CA GLN A 201 -17.82 -5.95 -11.28
C GLN A 201 -18.19 -6.49 -9.89
N GLN A 202 -18.03 -7.79 -9.66
CA GLN A 202 -18.36 -8.41 -8.39
C GLN A 202 -17.31 -8.03 -7.32
N ALA A 203 -17.79 -7.77 -6.10
CA ALA A 203 -16.93 -7.54 -4.95
C ALA A 203 -15.92 -8.69 -4.82
N VAL A 204 -14.70 -8.37 -4.35
CA VAL A 204 -13.66 -9.39 -4.13
C VAL A 204 -14.25 -10.52 -3.31
N ARG A 205 -14.14 -11.76 -3.81
CA ARG A 205 -14.55 -12.95 -3.07
C ARG A 205 -13.76 -12.95 -1.77
N ARG A 206 -14.44 -12.61 -0.66
CA ARG A 206 -13.91 -12.89 0.67
C ARG A 206 -13.68 -14.39 0.71
N VAL A 207 -12.43 -14.82 0.90
CA VAL A 207 -12.11 -16.23 1.15
C VAL A 207 -13.09 -16.67 2.23
N SER A 208 -13.97 -17.61 1.88
CA SER A 208 -15.17 -17.89 2.67
C SER A 208 -14.74 -18.40 4.05
N MET A 209 -14.98 -17.59 5.06
CA MET A 209 -15.22 -18.09 6.40
C MET A 209 -16.53 -18.89 6.36
N GLY A 210 -16.55 -20.03 7.04
CA GLY A 210 -17.68 -20.96 7.02
C GLY A 210 -19.01 -20.29 7.41
N LEU A 211 -20.10 -20.97 7.09
CA LEU A 211 -21.51 -20.60 7.30
C LEU A 211 -21.89 -20.13 8.74
N PHE A 212 -20.95 -20.17 9.70
CA PHE A 212 -21.14 -19.83 11.11
C PHE A 212 -20.79 -18.38 11.49
N ASP A 213 -20.26 -17.57 10.57
CA ASP A 213 -19.86 -16.18 10.86
C ASP A 213 -21.00 -15.15 10.90
N PHE A 214 -22.24 -15.59 10.70
CA PHE A 214 -23.41 -14.72 10.81
C PHE A 214 -23.74 -14.32 12.27
N LEU A 215 -22.97 -14.80 13.26
CA LEU A 215 -23.29 -14.67 14.69
C LEU A 215 -22.22 -14.03 15.57
N LYS A 216 -21.25 -13.25 15.05
CA LYS A 216 -20.31 -12.50 15.93
C LYS A 216 -20.19 -10.99 15.63
N ALA A 217 -20.61 -10.25 16.66
CA ALA A 217 -20.41 -8.86 17.07
C ALA A 217 -19.81 -7.84 16.09
N LYS A 218 -20.56 -6.73 15.90
CA LYS A 218 -20.04 -5.41 15.48
C LYS A 218 -18.78 -5.06 16.30
N LYS A 219 -17.63 -4.88 15.65
CA LYS A 219 -16.45 -4.26 16.27
C LYS A 219 -16.80 -2.84 16.74
N THR A 220 -16.31 -2.47 17.92
CA THR A 220 -16.56 -1.17 18.55
C THR A 220 -15.59 -0.12 18.00
N THR A 221 -16.09 1.08 17.77
CA THR A 221 -15.37 2.27 17.25
C THR A 221 -14.07 2.60 18.00
N ALA A 222 -13.90 2.08 19.22
CA ALA A 222 -12.71 2.22 20.04
C ALA A 222 -11.46 1.51 19.49
N GLU A 223 -11.59 0.32 18.89
CA GLU A 223 -10.44 -0.41 18.33
C GLU A 223 -9.91 0.28 17.07
N THR A 224 -10.81 0.84 16.27
CA THR A 224 -10.48 1.57 15.04
C THR A 224 -9.74 2.88 15.37
N ALA A 225 -10.21 3.61 16.39
CA ALA A 225 -9.56 4.82 16.88
C ALA A 225 -8.16 4.54 17.45
N LYS A 226 -7.99 3.44 18.20
CA LYS A 226 -6.70 3.00 18.75
C LYS A 226 -5.68 2.72 17.64
N ASN A 227 -6.09 1.98 16.60
CA ASN A 227 -5.19 1.64 15.48
C ASN A 227 -4.78 2.87 14.67
N ARG A 228 -5.70 3.82 14.44
CA ARG A 228 -5.38 5.12 13.81
C ARG A 228 -4.42 5.94 14.67
N LEU A 229 -4.65 6.01 15.99
CA LEU A 229 -3.76 6.72 16.92
C LEU A 229 -2.34 6.15 16.90
N GLN A 230 -2.21 4.82 16.90
CA GLN A 230 -0.90 4.15 16.84
C GLN A 230 -0.15 4.49 15.55
N ILE A 231 -0.85 4.60 14.42
CA ILE A 231 -0.26 5.01 13.13
C ILE A 231 0.21 6.47 13.17
N ILE A 232 -0.62 7.38 13.69
CA ILE A 232 -0.30 8.83 13.82
C ILE A 232 0.90 9.05 14.75
N ILE A 233 0.91 8.44 15.93
CA ILE A 233 2.02 8.57 16.90
C ILE A 233 3.33 8.04 16.32
N ALA A 234 3.26 6.97 15.52
CA ALA A 234 4.43 6.44 14.83
C ALA A 234 4.93 7.36 13.69
N GLN A 235 4.04 8.16 13.08
CA GLN A 235 4.32 9.19 12.07
C GLN A 235 5.15 10.35 12.60
N GLU A 236 4.91 10.72 13.86
CA GLU A 236 5.54 11.88 14.51
C GLU A 236 7.00 11.63 14.91
N ARG A 237 7.36 10.40 15.31
CA ARG A 237 8.74 10.03 15.69
C ARG A 237 9.78 10.18 14.57
N SER A 238 9.35 10.30 13.30
CA SER A 238 10.25 10.51 12.15
C SER A 238 10.51 11.97 11.80
N HIS A 239 9.77 12.94 12.37
CA HIS A 239 9.98 14.37 12.16
C HIS A 239 10.56 15.03 13.42
N ARG A 240 11.88 15.19 13.51
CA ARG A 240 12.49 16.12 14.46
C ARG A 240 12.15 17.56 14.02
N GLY A 241 11.06 18.12 14.56
CA GLY A 241 10.68 19.53 14.39
C GLY A 241 9.23 19.80 13.95
N GLY A 242 8.31 18.83 14.02
CA GLY A 242 6.89 19.06 13.73
C GLY A 242 6.12 19.77 14.86
N PRO A 243 4.89 20.26 14.60
CA PRO A 243 4.02 20.85 15.63
C PRO A 243 3.76 19.86 16.76
N ASP A 244 3.66 20.34 18.00
CA ASP A 244 3.36 19.50 19.16
C ASP A 244 1.88 19.07 19.11
N TYR A 245 1.62 17.84 18.66
CA TYR A 245 0.26 17.29 18.58
C TYR A 245 -0.20 16.67 19.89
N LEU A 246 0.65 16.56 20.92
CA LEU A 246 0.28 16.01 22.23
C LEU A 246 -0.93 16.72 22.86
N PRO A 247 -1.05 18.07 22.83
CA PRO A 247 -2.23 18.75 23.35
C PRO A 247 -3.51 18.45 22.55
N LEU A 248 -3.40 18.27 21.23
CA LEU A 248 -4.51 17.89 20.36
C LEU A 248 -4.97 16.45 20.65
N LEU A 249 -4.01 15.54 20.82
CA LEU A 249 -4.25 14.12 21.07
C LEU A 249 -4.84 13.89 22.48
N GLN A 250 -4.39 14.67 23.48
CA GLN A 250 -5.01 14.73 24.81
C GLN A 250 -6.47 15.18 24.73
N ARG A 251 -6.76 16.21 23.92
CA ARG A 251 -8.13 16.72 23.73
C ARG A 251 -9.03 15.67 23.08
N GLU A 252 -8.57 14.99 22.04
CA GLU A 252 -9.35 13.96 21.34
C GLU A 252 -9.63 12.74 22.23
N LEU A 253 -8.63 12.27 22.99
CA LEU A 253 -8.83 11.18 23.94
C LEU A 253 -9.84 11.57 25.03
N LEU A 254 -9.75 12.79 25.56
CA LEU A 254 -10.72 13.33 26.51
C LEU A 254 -12.14 13.39 25.93
N GLU A 255 -12.30 13.83 24.69
CA GLU A 255 -13.60 13.89 24.02
C GLU A 255 -14.20 12.49 23.79
N VAL A 256 -13.38 11.49 23.50
CA VAL A 256 -13.85 10.10 23.36
C VAL A 256 -14.24 9.55 24.73
N ILE A 257 -13.42 9.74 25.76
CA ILE A 257 -13.65 9.25 27.11
C ILE A 257 -14.92 9.86 27.72
N LYS A 258 -15.17 11.17 27.52
CA LYS A 258 -16.39 11.87 27.94
C LYS A 258 -17.69 11.30 27.36
N LYS A 259 -17.62 10.63 26.21
CA LYS A 259 -18.81 9.99 25.59
C LYS A 259 -19.25 8.74 26.33
N TYR A 260 -18.36 8.12 27.11
CA TYR A 260 -18.61 6.85 27.79
C TYR A 260 -18.63 6.98 29.31
N VAL A 261 -18.01 8.02 29.87
CA VAL A 261 -17.96 8.27 31.31
C VAL A 261 -18.04 9.78 31.55
N ASN A 262 -18.93 10.20 32.45
CA ASN A 262 -19.10 11.61 32.82
C ASN A 262 -17.94 12.04 33.74
N ILE A 263 -16.81 12.42 33.15
CA ILE A 263 -15.57 12.73 33.86
C ILE A 263 -15.27 14.23 33.70
N ASP A 264 -14.88 14.87 34.80
CA ASP A 264 -14.41 16.25 34.81
C ASP A 264 -13.04 16.37 34.12
N VAL A 265 -12.78 17.45 33.41
CA VAL A 265 -11.55 17.59 32.57
C VAL A 265 -10.28 17.45 33.41
N ASP A 266 -10.35 17.87 34.67
CA ASP A 266 -9.23 17.84 35.61
C ASP A 266 -8.94 16.45 36.21
N ALA A 267 -9.80 15.45 35.95
CA ALA A 267 -9.64 14.08 36.44
C ALA A 267 -8.81 13.17 35.52
N VAL A 268 -8.33 13.70 34.38
CA VAL A 268 -7.42 13.00 33.48
C VAL A 268 -6.04 13.63 33.55
N LYS A 269 -5.08 12.89 34.10
CA LYS A 269 -3.66 13.25 34.08
C LYS A 269 -2.96 12.53 32.94
N VAL A 270 -2.23 13.30 32.14
CA VAL A 270 -1.39 12.78 31.06
C VAL A 270 0.04 13.17 31.39
N ASP A 271 0.87 12.17 31.65
CA ASP A 271 2.27 12.34 32.00
C ASP A 271 3.15 11.69 30.91
N LEU A 272 4.26 12.35 30.54
CA LEU A 272 5.23 11.79 29.61
C LEU A 272 6.36 11.15 30.42
N VAL A 273 6.40 9.82 30.43
CA VAL A 273 7.40 9.04 31.17
C VAL A 273 8.49 8.56 30.22
N LYS A 274 9.75 8.76 30.58
CA LYS A 274 10.88 8.21 29.83
C LYS A 274 11.12 6.76 30.24
N ASP A 275 10.91 5.84 29.31
CA ASP A 275 11.26 4.42 29.47
C ASP A 275 12.40 4.06 28.49
N GLY A 276 13.62 4.01 29.02
CA GLY A 276 14.82 3.76 28.22
C GLY A 276 15.07 4.86 27.18
N GLN A 277 15.01 4.50 25.89
CA GLN A 277 15.13 5.45 24.77
C GLN A 277 13.78 5.90 24.20
N HIS A 278 12.67 5.52 24.83
CA HIS A 278 11.33 5.85 24.35
C HIS A 278 10.63 6.78 25.32
N ASP A 279 9.97 7.80 24.78
CA ASP A 279 8.98 8.57 25.52
C ASP A 279 7.65 7.78 25.46
N VAL A 280 7.11 7.44 26.64
CA VAL A 280 5.86 6.71 26.86
C VAL A 280 4.85 7.69 27.42
N LEU A 281 3.69 7.78 26.79
CA LEU A 281 2.58 8.60 27.27
C LEU A 281 1.78 7.78 28.29
N ASP A 282 1.90 8.14 29.56
CA ASP A 282 1.13 7.56 30.65
C ASP A 282 -0.15 8.37 30.85
N ILE A 283 -1.30 7.70 30.84
CA ILE A 283 -2.61 8.34 30.95
C ILE A 283 -3.32 7.72 32.14
N SER A 284 -3.43 8.52 33.21
CA SER A 284 -4.13 8.15 34.43
C SER A 284 -5.49 8.85 34.47
N VAL A 285 -6.56 8.06 34.42
CA VAL A 285 -7.94 8.55 34.53
C VAL A 285 -8.49 8.17 35.89
N ALA A 286 -8.76 9.15 36.74
CA ALA A 286 -9.46 8.93 38.00
C ALA A 286 -10.96 8.76 37.71
N LEU A 287 -11.44 7.52 37.77
CA LEU A 287 -12.87 7.24 37.64
C LEU A 287 -13.56 7.52 38.99
N PRO A 288 -14.71 8.22 39.00
CA PRO A 288 -15.49 8.39 40.23
C PRO A 288 -16.02 7.02 40.70
N GLU A 289 -15.91 6.74 42.00
CA GLU A 289 -16.40 5.49 42.60
C GLU A 289 -17.94 5.47 42.70
N GLY A 290 -18.59 5.01 41.61
CA GLY A 290 -19.95 4.45 41.43
C GLY A 290 -21.18 4.90 42.27
N PRO A 291 -22.35 4.24 42.09
CA PRO A 291 -23.02 3.89 40.84
C PRO A 291 -23.97 5.04 40.41
N ASP A 292 -24.34 5.19 39.14
CA ASP A 292 -25.55 4.57 38.62
C ASP A 292 -25.55 4.51 37.08
N LYS A 293 -25.91 3.34 36.56
CA LYS A 293 -26.60 3.21 35.27
C LYS A 293 -27.98 3.88 35.45
N PRO A 294 -28.42 4.73 34.52
CA PRO A 294 -28.85 4.28 33.19
C PRO A 294 -28.23 5.03 32.01
#